data_AF-A0A9Q4E5T1-F1
#
_entry.id   AF-A0A9Q4E5T1-F1
#
_cell.length_a   1.000
_cell.length_b   1.000
_cell.length_c   1.000
_cell.angle_alpha   90.00
_cell.angle_beta   90.00
_cell.angle_gamma   90.00
#
_symmetry.space_group_name_H-M   'P 1'
#
loop_
_entity.id
_entity.type
_entity.pdbx_description
1 polymer ?
#
loop_
_entity_poly.entity_id
_entity_poly.type
_entity_poly.pdbx_seq_one_letter_code
_entity_poly.pdbx_strand_id
1 'polypeptide(L)'
;MKVVKPGLLTTVQDIGRTGYQKYGVLASGAMDTVSLRIANLLIGNSENEAGLEITLMGPGPSFYFSKTTLIAVTGADFTLRINDEEAPLWKPVLVKENSTVSFGPCKLGSRAYLATAGGFDVPAVMESKSTYVRAGIGGLHGRALQKEDELSIGETSSLSQTILSRLSPQLGKQGFAAPKWSVSRGRFLPLKKNPVIRVLEGKQFGFFTEESKTRFYEETFRVTPQSDRMGYRLKGEPLELKAPLEMVSEAVSFGTVQVPPDGNPIILLADRQTTGGYPRIAHIISADLPIVSQIMPGEHVQFEPVSLQEAEALAIEREQHIKELKTRMKMEWLT
;
A
#
# COMPACT_ATOMS: atom_id res chain seq x y z
N MET A 1 1.55 -9.43 19.66
CA MET A 1 0.29 -9.62 18.89
C MET A 1 0.32 -11.02 18.31
N LYS A 2 -0.78 -11.77 18.39
CA LYS A 2 -0.87 -13.15 17.88
C LYS A 2 -1.82 -13.23 16.69
N VAL A 3 -1.45 -13.98 15.65
CA VAL A 3 -2.27 -14.18 14.46
C VAL A 3 -3.29 -15.28 14.71
N VAL A 4 -4.58 -14.92 14.74
CA VAL A 4 -5.69 -15.87 14.89
C VAL A 4 -6.14 -16.39 13.52
N LYS A 5 -6.25 -15.48 12.54
CA LYS A 5 -6.47 -15.82 11.13
C LYS A 5 -5.52 -14.98 10.28
N PRO A 6 -4.73 -15.58 9.38
CA PRO A 6 -3.74 -14.84 8.58
C PRO A 6 -4.35 -14.04 7.41
N GLY A 7 -5.59 -14.34 7.01
CA GLY A 7 -6.17 -13.81 5.77
C GLY A 7 -5.52 -14.43 4.53
N LEU A 8 -5.81 -13.88 3.33
CA LEU A 8 -5.25 -14.37 2.08
C LEU A 8 -3.74 -14.13 1.98
N LEU A 9 -3.33 -12.88 2.23
CA LEU A 9 -1.93 -12.46 2.19
C LEU A 9 -1.74 -11.27 3.13
N THR A 10 -1.10 -11.53 4.27
CA THR A 10 -0.67 -10.50 5.22
C THR A 10 0.84 -10.55 5.38
N THR A 11 1.53 -9.43 5.20
CA THR A 11 2.99 -9.33 5.30
C THR A 11 3.42 -8.08 6.07
N VAL A 12 4.60 -8.12 6.68
CA VAL A 12 5.21 -6.93 7.26
C VAL A 12 5.82 -6.10 6.13
N GLN A 13 5.47 -4.83 6.04
CA GLN A 13 5.95 -3.91 5.02
C GLN A 13 6.32 -2.56 5.63
N ASP A 14 7.49 -2.05 5.26
CA ASP A 14 7.85 -0.64 5.43
C ASP A 14 7.84 0.06 4.06
N ILE A 15 8.67 1.09 3.86
CA ILE A 15 8.81 1.81 2.59
C ILE A 15 9.75 1.12 1.57
N GLY A 16 10.33 -0.04 1.91
CA GLY A 16 11.13 -0.88 1.03
C GLY A 16 12.66 -0.74 1.21
N ARG A 17 13.37 -1.69 0.60
CA ARG A 17 14.83 -1.86 0.58
C ARG A 17 15.46 -1.09 -0.58
N THR A 18 15.62 0.21 -0.43
CA THR A 18 16.22 1.06 -1.48
C THR A 18 17.75 1.02 -1.44
N GLY A 19 18.42 1.23 -2.58
CA GLY A 19 19.90 1.25 -2.69
C GLY A 19 20.54 -0.08 -3.10
N TYR A 20 19.78 -1.18 -3.07
CA TYR A 20 20.25 -2.53 -3.39
C TYR A 20 19.85 -3.01 -4.78
N GLN A 21 19.03 -2.26 -5.53
CA GLN A 21 18.55 -2.64 -6.87
C GLN A 21 19.68 -2.82 -7.89
N LYS A 22 20.78 -2.08 -7.73
CA LYS A 22 21.99 -2.25 -8.55
C LYS A 22 22.64 -3.64 -8.40
N TYR A 23 22.33 -4.37 -7.34
CA TYR A 23 22.78 -5.74 -7.08
C TYR A 23 21.70 -6.78 -7.41
N GLY A 24 20.60 -6.39 -8.08
CA GLY A 24 19.50 -7.28 -8.42
C GLY A 24 18.48 -7.52 -7.29
N VAL A 25 18.63 -6.87 -6.14
CA VAL A 25 17.68 -7.00 -5.01
C VAL A 25 16.48 -6.08 -5.24
N LEU A 26 15.27 -6.65 -5.14
CA LEU A 26 14.03 -5.90 -5.33
C LEU A 26 13.74 -5.01 -4.11
N ALA A 27 13.10 -3.85 -4.36
CA ALA A 27 12.80 -2.90 -3.30
C ALA A 27 11.71 -3.41 -2.33
N SER A 28 10.68 -4.10 -2.82
CA SER A 28 9.47 -4.39 -2.05
C SER A 28 8.88 -3.10 -1.45
N GLY A 29 8.39 -3.14 -0.20
CA GLY A 29 7.66 -2.04 0.41
C GLY A 29 6.15 -2.24 0.36
N ALA A 30 5.45 -1.38 1.07
CA ALA A 30 4.00 -1.25 0.96
C ALA A 30 3.61 -0.88 -0.48
N MET A 31 2.56 -1.51 -0.99
CA MET A 31 1.99 -1.19 -2.31
C MET A 31 1.34 0.19 -2.33
N ASP A 32 0.76 0.60 -1.20
CA ASP A 32 0.24 1.93 -0.91
C ASP A 32 1.03 2.50 0.28
N THR A 33 2.15 3.13 -0.05
CA THR A 33 3.01 3.76 0.95
C THR A 33 2.34 4.93 1.66
N VAL A 34 1.33 5.56 1.05
CA VAL A 34 0.61 6.69 1.65
C VAL A 34 -0.22 6.18 2.81
N SER A 35 -1.05 5.16 2.60
CA SER A 35 -1.88 4.60 3.68
C SER A 35 -1.03 4.09 4.85
N LEU A 36 0.11 3.43 4.57
CA LEU A 36 1.04 3.00 5.63
C LEU A 36 1.59 4.19 6.42
N ARG A 37 2.10 5.22 5.73
CA ARG A 37 2.64 6.43 6.38
C ARG A 37 1.59 7.10 7.26
N ILE A 38 0.36 7.24 6.76
CA ILE A 38 -0.75 7.83 7.51
C ILE A 38 -1.08 6.98 8.74
N ALA A 39 -1.13 5.65 8.63
CA ALA A 39 -1.35 4.76 9.77
C ALA A 39 -0.31 4.99 10.86
N ASN A 40 0.98 5.03 10.49
CA ASN A 40 2.06 5.30 11.43
C ASN A 40 1.97 6.68 12.09
N LEU A 41 1.71 7.72 11.30
CA LEU A 41 1.60 9.10 11.79
C LEU A 41 0.46 9.27 12.80
N LEU A 42 -0.66 8.59 12.60
CA LEU A 42 -1.83 8.64 13.49
C LEU A 42 -1.49 8.19 14.92
N ILE A 43 -0.59 7.22 15.07
CA ILE A 43 -0.23 6.65 16.38
C ILE A 43 1.11 7.15 16.90
N GLY A 44 1.72 8.14 16.24
CA GLY A 44 2.97 8.77 16.67
C GLY A 44 4.24 7.99 16.35
N ASN A 45 4.19 7.02 15.43
CA ASN A 45 5.39 6.35 14.91
C ASN A 45 6.14 7.27 13.92
N SER A 46 7.36 6.87 13.56
CA SER A 46 7.99 7.35 12.33
C SER A 46 7.11 6.97 11.13
N GLU A 47 6.94 7.88 10.18
CA GLU A 47 6.08 7.62 9.01
C GLU A 47 6.54 6.42 8.18
N ASN A 48 7.83 6.12 8.22
CA ASN A 48 8.45 5.01 7.47
C ASN A 48 8.50 3.69 8.25
N GLU A 49 7.96 3.64 9.48
CA GLU A 49 7.96 2.42 10.29
C GLU A 49 7.15 1.30 9.60
N ALA A 50 7.49 0.04 9.88
CA ALA A 50 6.79 -1.10 9.32
C ALA A 50 5.38 -1.26 9.91
N GLY A 51 4.44 -1.60 9.05
CA GLY A 51 3.09 -2.04 9.40
C GLY A 51 2.78 -3.39 8.75
N LEU A 52 1.58 -3.92 9.00
CA LEU A 52 1.08 -5.05 8.22
C LEU A 52 0.38 -4.53 6.97
N GLU A 53 0.81 -4.96 5.79
CA GLU A 53 0.01 -4.88 4.57
C GLU A 53 -0.90 -6.11 4.50
N ILE A 54 -2.21 -5.88 4.38
CA ILE A 54 -3.25 -6.90 4.39
C ILE A 54 -4.00 -6.85 3.06
N THR A 55 -4.02 -7.96 2.32
CA THR A 55 -4.84 -8.12 1.12
C THR A 55 -6.25 -8.60 1.49
N LEU A 56 -7.26 -7.76 1.27
CA LEU A 56 -8.66 -7.97 1.65
C LEU A 56 -9.48 -8.63 0.54
N MET A 57 -8.96 -9.73 -0.01
CA MET A 57 -9.70 -10.58 -0.95
C MET A 57 -10.09 -11.88 -0.23
N GLY A 58 -11.39 -12.11 -0.04
CA GLY A 58 -11.91 -13.25 0.74
C GLY A 58 -12.02 -12.95 2.25
N PRO A 59 -12.03 -13.97 3.12
CA PRO A 59 -12.10 -13.78 4.57
C PRO A 59 -10.89 -12.98 5.08
N GLY A 60 -11.14 -11.87 5.77
CA GLY A 60 -10.09 -11.04 6.32
C GLY A 60 -9.35 -11.68 7.51
N PRO A 61 -8.15 -11.17 7.86
CA PRO A 61 -7.41 -11.65 9.01
C PRO A 61 -8.04 -11.26 10.34
N SER A 62 -7.57 -11.91 11.41
CA SER A 62 -7.84 -11.49 12.78
C SER A 62 -6.61 -11.67 13.66
N PHE A 63 -6.39 -10.70 14.55
CA PHE A 63 -5.22 -10.61 15.41
C PHE A 63 -5.65 -10.43 16.86
N TYR A 64 -5.07 -11.22 17.76
CA TYR A 64 -5.29 -11.14 19.19
C TYR A 64 -4.20 -10.29 19.85
N PHE A 65 -4.63 -9.36 20.69
CA PHE A 65 -3.76 -8.47 21.44
C PHE A 65 -3.83 -8.82 22.93
N SER A 66 -2.78 -9.45 23.45
CA SER A 66 -2.64 -9.82 24.87
C SER A 66 -2.35 -8.62 25.79
N LYS A 67 -2.01 -7.46 25.23
CA LYS A 67 -1.73 -6.22 25.95
C LYS A 67 -2.51 -5.07 25.34
N THR A 68 -2.86 -4.08 26.15
CA THR A 68 -3.47 -2.84 25.66
C THR A 68 -2.52 -2.18 24.67
N THR A 69 -2.99 -1.94 23.45
CA THR A 69 -2.15 -1.55 22.31
C THR A 69 -2.83 -0.42 21.54
N LEU A 70 -2.08 0.65 21.25
CA LEU A 70 -2.54 1.70 20.35
C LEU A 70 -2.26 1.29 18.90
N ILE A 71 -3.29 1.31 18.06
CA ILE A 71 -3.21 0.96 16.63
C ILE A 71 -3.83 2.05 15.76
N ALA A 72 -3.51 2.03 14.47
CA ALA A 72 -4.28 2.72 13.44
C ALA A 72 -4.40 1.82 12.21
N VAL A 73 -5.55 1.92 11.56
CA VAL A 73 -5.86 1.13 10.37
C VAL A 73 -6.33 2.03 9.23
N THR A 74 -5.69 1.92 8.08
CA THR A 74 -5.93 2.74 6.88
C THR A 74 -6.01 1.88 5.61
N GLY A 75 -6.15 2.51 4.44
CA GLY A 75 -6.26 1.84 3.14
C GLY A 75 -7.70 1.78 2.64
N ALA A 76 -8.08 0.61 2.15
CA ALA A 76 -9.39 0.29 1.57
C ALA A 76 -10.58 0.66 2.48
N ASP A 77 -11.77 0.69 1.89
CA ASP A 77 -13.05 0.78 2.62
C ASP A 77 -13.52 -0.62 3.01
N PHE A 78 -13.44 -0.94 4.31
CA PHE A 78 -13.86 -2.22 4.84
C PHE A 78 -14.33 -2.05 6.29
N THR A 79 -14.98 -3.09 6.82
CA THR A 79 -15.40 -3.09 8.23
C THR A 79 -14.27 -3.61 9.12
N LEU A 80 -13.78 -2.78 10.04
CA LEU A 80 -12.90 -3.22 11.13
C LEU A 80 -13.76 -3.56 12.36
N ARG A 81 -13.42 -4.63 13.08
CA ARG A 81 -14.08 -4.97 14.35
C ARG A 81 -13.09 -5.23 15.46
N ILE A 82 -13.46 -4.86 16.69
CA ILE A 82 -12.74 -5.20 17.92
C ILE A 82 -13.73 -5.88 18.84
N ASN A 83 -13.50 -7.17 19.16
CA ASN A 83 -14.46 -8.01 19.90
C ASN A 83 -15.88 -7.94 19.33
N ASP A 84 -15.98 -8.09 18.00
CA ASP A 84 -17.21 -8.02 17.20
C ASP A 84 -17.91 -6.65 17.10
N GLU A 85 -17.47 -5.65 17.85
CA GLU A 85 -17.94 -4.26 17.73
C GLU A 85 -17.23 -3.53 16.59
N GLU A 86 -17.97 -2.75 15.79
CA GLU A 86 -17.40 -1.98 14.68
C GLU A 86 -16.47 -0.89 15.19
N ALA A 87 -15.23 -0.90 14.70
CA ALA A 87 -14.18 0.03 15.06
C ALA A 87 -13.84 0.98 13.90
N PRO A 88 -13.44 2.22 14.20
CA PRO A 88 -13.18 3.21 13.16
C PRO A 88 -11.86 2.97 12.43
N LEU A 89 -11.81 3.37 11.15
CA LEU A 89 -10.59 3.50 10.36
C LEU A 89 -10.05 4.95 10.38
N TRP A 90 -8.83 5.14 9.88
CA TRP A 90 -8.21 6.46 9.64
C TRP A 90 -8.15 7.37 10.89
N LYS A 91 -7.98 6.77 12.07
CA LYS A 91 -7.72 7.46 13.34
C LYS A 91 -6.97 6.55 14.33
N PRO A 92 -6.44 7.09 15.44
CA PRO A 92 -5.83 6.30 16.49
C PRO A 92 -6.91 5.52 17.26
N VAL A 93 -6.66 4.24 17.54
CA VAL A 93 -7.57 3.35 18.26
C VAL A 93 -6.79 2.63 19.35
N LEU A 94 -7.13 2.88 20.61
CA LEU A 94 -6.59 2.17 21.75
C LEU A 94 -7.38 0.87 21.94
N VAL A 95 -6.74 -0.27 21.69
CA VAL A 95 -7.32 -1.61 21.85
C VAL A 95 -7.01 -2.11 23.25
N LYS A 96 -8.02 -2.53 24.01
CA LYS A 96 -7.84 -3.13 25.33
C LYS A 96 -7.13 -4.47 25.22
N GLU A 97 -6.31 -4.81 26.21
CA GLU A 97 -5.78 -6.17 26.35
C GLU A 97 -6.87 -7.25 26.26
N ASN A 98 -6.46 -8.44 25.84
CA ASN A 98 -7.32 -9.59 25.61
C ASN A 98 -8.41 -9.36 24.55
N SER A 99 -8.18 -8.44 23.61
CA SER A 99 -9.12 -8.17 22.51
C SER A 99 -8.66 -8.75 21.18
N THR A 100 -9.63 -9.06 20.32
CA THR A 100 -9.37 -9.51 18.95
C THR A 100 -9.79 -8.44 17.96
N VAL A 101 -8.84 -8.00 17.14
CA VAL A 101 -9.07 -7.11 15.99
C VAL A 101 -9.31 -7.99 14.76
N SER A 102 -10.42 -7.80 14.05
CA SER A 102 -10.77 -8.58 12.85
C SER A 102 -11.15 -7.69 11.67
N PHE A 103 -10.80 -8.15 10.49
CA PHE A 103 -11.03 -7.46 9.22
C PHE A 103 -12.20 -8.13 8.51
N GLY A 104 -13.28 -7.38 8.34
CA GLY A 104 -14.50 -7.81 7.68
C GLY A 104 -14.49 -7.58 6.16
N PRO A 105 -15.67 -7.62 5.53
CA PRO A 105 -15.81 -7.44 4.09
C PRO A 105 -15.26 -6.09 3.60
N CYS A 106 -14.56 -6.11 2.47
CA CYS A 106 -14.11 -4.94 1.75
C CYS A 106 -15.19 -4.47 0.76
N LYS A 107 -15.52 -3.17 0.79
CA LYS A 107 -16.49 -2.51 -0.09
C LYS A 107 -15.82 -1.85 -1.30
N LEU A 108 -14.64 -1.24 -1.10
CA LEU A 108 -13.91 -0.52 -2.14
C LEU A 108 -12.40 -0.55 -1.86
N GLY A 109 -11.61 -0.94 -2.86
CA GLY A 109 -10.18 -1.18 -2.71
C GLY A 109 -9.86 -2.63 -2.36
N SER A 110 -8.59 -2.92 -2.08
CA SER A 110 -8.11 -4.29 -1.85
C SER A 110 -7.04 -4.44 -0.77
N ARG A 111 -6.46 -3.34 -0.30
CA ARG A 111 -5.36 -3.37 0.68
C ARG A 111 -5.62 -2.48 1.87
N ALA A 112 -5.38 -3.02 3.05
CA ALA A 112 -5.40 -2.29 4.31
C ALA A 112 -4.02 -2.32 4.98
N TYR A 113 -3.78 -1.34 5.85
CA TYR A 113 -2.54 -1.22 6.62
C TYR A 113 -2.86 -1.12 8.09
N LEU A 114 -2.29 -2.03 8.89
CA LEU A 114 -2.35 -1.99 10.35
C LEU A 114 -0.99 -1.58 10.89
N ALA A 115 -0.94 -0.46 11.59
CA ALA A 115 0.22 -0.03 12.35
C ALA A 115 -0.05 -0.15 13.86
N THR A 116 0.97 -0.52 14.63
CA THR A 116 0.94 -0.58 16.09
C THR A 116 1.92 0.45 16.65
N ALA A 117 1.59 1.10 17.77
CA ALA A 117 2.50 2.06 18.39
C ALA A 117 3.79 1.34 18.82
N GLY A 118 4.94 1.86 18.38
CA GLY A 118 6.25 1.21 18.52
C GLY A 118 6.65 0.29 17.38
N GLY A 119 5.77 0.09 16.38
CA GLY A 119 6.04 -0.73 15.20
C GLY A 119 6.15 -2.23 15.52
N PHE A 120 6.42 -3.02 14.48
CA PHE A 120 6.72 -4.45 14.63
C PHE A 120 8.22 -4.66 14.82
N ASP A 121 8.59 -5.39 15.87
CA ASP A 121 9.96 -5.76 16.15
C ASP A 121 10.34 -7.00 15.35
N VAL A 122 10.85 -6.75 14.15
CA VAL A 122 11.40 -7.76 13.24
C VAL A 122 12.76 -7.28 12.72
N PRO A 123 13.70 -8.20 12.42
CA PRO A 123 15.00 -7.83 11.90
C PRO A 123 14.90 -7.04 10.59
N ALA A 124 15.67 -5.96 10.49
CA ALA A 124 15.88 -5.28 9.22
C ALA A 124 16.87 -6.10 8.37
N VAL A 125 16.53 -6.34 7.12
CA VAL A 125 17.42 -6.97 6.14
C VAL A 125 17.67 -5.97 5.04
N MET A 126 18.94 -5.61 4.81
CA MET A 126 19.29 -4.54 3.86
C MET A 126 18.52 -3.24 4.16
N GLU A 127 18.56 -2.84 5.44
CA GLU A 127 17.96 -1.60 5.96
C GLU A 127 16.43 -1.49 5.86
N SER A 128 15.73 -2.59 5.58
CA SER A 128 14.25 -2.60 5.62
C SER A 128 13.66 -3.87 6.21
N LYS A 129 12.50 -3.70 6.84
CA LYS A 129 11.65 -4.72 7.45
C LYS A 129 10.64 -5.31 6.45
N SER A 130 10.62 -4.85 5.20
CA SER A 130 9.69 -5.36 4.20
C SER A 130 9.90 -6.85 3.90
N THR A 131 8.80 -7.57 3.73
CA THR A 131 8.81 -8.96 3.26
C THR A 131 8.84 -9.04 1.73
N TYR A 132 9.76 -9.83 1.19
CA TYR A 132 9.72 -10.33 -0.18
C TYR A 132 9.53 -11.85 -0.17
N VAL A 133 8.28 -12.28 -0.38
CA VAL A 133 7.86 -13.68 -0.18
C VAL A 133 8.60 -14.64 -1.10
N ARG A 134 8.81 -14.28 -2.38
CA ARG A 134 9.41 -15.19 -3.37
C ARG A 134 10.85 -15.57 -3.07
N ALA A 135 11.61 -14.68 -2.42
CA ALA A 135 13.00 -14.93 -2.03
C ALA A 135 13.16 -15.25 -0.55
N GLY A 136 12.10 -15.23 0.25
CA GLY A 136 12.20 -15.50 1.69
C GLY A 136 12.96 -14.41 2.46
N ILE A 137 12.84 -13.13 2.08
CA ILE A 137 13.65 -12.04 2.66
C ILE A 137 12.78 -11.07 3.47
N GLY A 138 13.22 -10.75 4.69
CA GLY A 138 12.67 -9.66 5.52
C GLY A 138 11.30 -9.94 6.15
N GLY A 139 10.83 -9.02 6.98
CA GLY A 139 9.63 -9.18 7.81
C GLY A 139 9.71 -10.40 8.74
N LEU A 140 8.60 -11.11 8.92
CA LEU A 140 8.58 -12.32 9.75
C LEU A 140 8.98 -13.54 8.92
N HIS A 141 10.23 -13.98 9.10
CA HIS A 141 10.80 -15.17 8.44
C HIS A 141 10.71 -15.16 6.90
N GLY A 142 10.64 -13.99 6.27
CA GLY A 142 10.60 -13.90 4.80
C GLY A 142 9.29 -14.34 4.14
N ARG A 143 8.22 -14.56 4.91
CA ARG A 143 6.97 -15.14 4.41
C ARG A 143 5.74 -14.34 4.84
N ALA A 144 4.59 -14.71 4.25
CA ALA A 144 3.30 -14.28 4.75
C ALA A 144 3.08 -14.77 6.19
N LEU A 145 2.30 -14.01 6.96
CA LEU A 145 1.88 -14.42 8.30
C LEU A 145 1.04 -15.70 8.23
N GLN A 146 1.19 -16.54 9.24
CA GLN A 146 0.50 -17.81 9.42
C GLN A 146 -0.26 -17.81 10.74
N LYS A 147 -1.22 -18.72 10.87
CA LYS A 147 -1.95 -18.91 12.13
C LYS A 147 -0.95 -19.24 13.25
N GLU A 148 -1.20 -18.70 14.43
CA GLU A 148 -0.37 -18.82 15.63
C GLU A 148 0.98 -18.07 15.57
N ASP A 149 1.32 -17.40 14.47
CA ASP A 149 2.49 -16.49 14.48
C ASP A 149 2.31 -15.41 15.56
N GLU A 150 3.42 -15.07 16.21
CA GLU A 150 3.49 -13.98 17.17
C GLU A 150 4.44 -12.90 16.67
N LEU A 151 3.99 -11.65 16.70
CA LEU A 151 4.81 -10.48 16.44
C LEU A 151 4.97 -9.66 17.71
N SER A 152 6.23 -9.43 18.07
CA SER A 152 6.62 -8.46 19.09
C SER A 152 6.35 -7.04 18.61
N ILE A 153 5.95 -6.18 19.53
CA ILE A 153 5.73 -4.74 19.29
C ILE A 153 6.88 -4.01 19.97
N GLY A 154 7.52 -3.09 19.25
CA GLY A 154 8.67 -2.33 19.73
C GLY A 154 8.32 -1.27 20.76
N GLU A 155 9.31 -0.44 21.09
CA GLU A 155 9.15 0.65 22.07
C GLU A 155 8.33 1.81 21.49
N THR A 156 7.41 2.32 22.30
CA THR A 156 6.52 3.43 21.90
C THR A 156 7.24 4.77 21.97
N SER A 157 6.95 5.66 21.01
CA SER A 157 7.47 7.03 21.03
C SER A 157 6.82 7.86 22.15
N SER A 158 7.42 9.00 22.49
CA SER A 158 6.82 9.95 23.45
C SER A 158 5.41 10.39 23.03
N LEU A 159 5.21 10.68 21.75
CA LEU A 159 3.89 11.03 21.21
C LEU A 159 2.89 9.87 21.34
N SER A 160 3.31 8.64 21.04
CA SER A 160 2.48 7.44 21.22
C SER A 160 2.04 7.26 22.68
N GLN A 161 2.94 7.50 23.64
CA GLN A 161 2.65 7.43 25.07
C GLN A 161 1.63 8.50 25.50
N THR A 162 1.75 9.71 24.96
CA THR A 162 0.77 10.78 25.19
C THR A 162 -0.61 10.42 24.66
N ILE A 163 -0.70 9.90 23.42
CA ILE A 163 -1.97 9.45 22.82
C ILE A 163 -2.60 8.35 23.68
N LEU A 164 -1.81 7.34 24.07
CA LEU A 164 -2.26 6.24 24.92
C LEU A 164 -2.82 6.76 26.25
N SER A 165 -2.11 7.67 26.91
CA SER A 165 -2.51 8.25 28.20
C SER A 165 -3.82 9.02 28.10
N ARG A 166 -4.04 9.80 27.02
CA ARG A 166 -5.27 10.57 26.80
C ARG A 166 -6.48 9.70 26.43
N LEU A 167 -6.26 8.58 25.74
CA LEU A 167 -7.33 7.66 25.35
C LEU A 167 -7.67 6.64 26.45
N SER A 168 -6.73 6.34 27.36
CA SER A 168 -6.93 5.34 28.43
C SER A 168 -8.18 5.56 29.29
N PRO A 169 -8.53 6.79 29.72
CA PRO A 169 -9.76 7.04 30.49
C PRO A 169 -11.05 6.74 29.72
N GLN A 170 -10.98 6.72 28.38
CA GLN A 170 -12.12 6.46 27.49
C GLN A 170 -12.28 4.97 27.17
N LEU A 171 -11.35 4.12 27.65
CA LEU A 171 -11.35 2.68 27.40
C LEU A 171 -12.48 2.00 28.19
N GLY A 172 -13.68 2.05 27.61
CA GLY A 172 -14.90 1.55 28.22
C GLY A 172 -15.14 0.05 28.03
N LYS A 173 -16.39 -0.37 28.27
CA LYS A 173 -16.82 -1.78 28.11
C LYS A 173 -16.71 -2.31 26.67
N GLN A 174 -16.70 -1.42 25.67
CA GLN A 174 -16.59 -1.76 24.25
C GLN A 174 -15.22 -2.35 23.85
N GLY A 175 -14.23 -2.33 24.75
CA GLY A 175 -12.92 -2.95 24.50
C GLY A 175 -11.98 -2.11 23.63
N PHE A 176 -12.38 -0.93 23.19
CA PHE A 176 -11.50 0.04 22.55
C PHE A 176 -11.92 1.49 22.84
N ALA A 177 -11.01 2.44 22.55
CA ALA A 177 -11.26 3.88 22.60
C ALA A 177 -10.65 4.57 21.38
N ALA A 178 -11.29 5.62 20.87
CA ALA A 178 -10.81 6.38 19.73
C ALA A 178 -11.30 7.84 19.83
N PRO A 179 -10.57 8.82 19.25
CA PRO A 179 -11.02 10.21 19.25
C PRO A 179 -12.24 10.41 18.34
N LYS A 180 -12.97 11.50 18.59
CA LYS A 180 -14.17 11.87 17.82
C LYS A 180 -13.86 12.28 16.38
N TRP A 181 -12.65 12.79 16.11
CA TRP A 181 -12.21 13.17 14.77
C TRP A 181 -11.66 11.97 13.98
N SER A 182 -11.52 12.14 12.67
CA SER A 182 -10.84 11.19 11.77
C SER A 182 -10.07 11.94 10.70
N VAL A 183 -9.01 11.33 10.19
CA VAL A 183 -8.38 11.80 8.96
C VAL A 183 -9.28 11.44 7.77
N SER A 184 -9.50 12.38 6.86
CA SER A 184 -10.29 12.13 5.67
C SER A 184 -9.53 11.22 4.71
N ARG A 185 -10.00 9.97 4.55
CA ARG A 185 -9.49 9.03 3.54
C ARG A 185 -9.44 9.68 2.16
N GLY A 186 -10.50 10.38 1.76
CA GLY A 186 -10.62 10.98 0.43
C GLY A 186 -9.53 12.00 0.09
N ARG A 187 -8.87 12.60 1.10
CA ARG A 187 -7.74 13.50 0.89
C ARG A 187 -6.46 12.76 0.48
N PHE A 188 -6.25 11.55 0.99
CA PHE A 188 -4.99 10.80 0.82
C PHE A 188 -5.13 9.60 -0.12
N LEU A 189 -6.34 9.04 -0.23
CA LEU A 189 -6.66 7.88 -1.03
C LEU A 189 -8.11 8.03 -1.59
N PRO A 190 -8.31 8.88 -2.60
CA PRO A 190 -9.61 9.12 -3.23
C PRO A 190 -10.02 7.94 -4.12
N LEU A 191 -10.39 6.81 -3.51
CA LEU A 191 -10.77 5.61 -4.23
C LEU A 191 -12.01 5.81 -5.08
N LYS A 192 -11.94 5.32 -6.32
CA LYS A 192 -13.05 5.24 -7.26
C LYS A 192 -13.02 3.86 -7.92
N LYS A 193 -14.19 3.32 -8.25
CA LYS A 193 -14.26 2.15 -9.13
C LYS A 193 -13.80 2.58 -10.52
N ASN A 194 -13.03 1.70 -11.18
CA ASN A 194 -12.50 1.91 -12.51
C ASN A 194 -11.78 3.26 -12.68
N PRO A 195 -10.68 3.50 -11.95
CA PRO A 195 -10.03 4.80 -11.94
C PRO A 195 -9.37 5.12 -13.29
N VAL A 196 -9.32 6.42 -13.61
CA VAL A 196 -8.40 6.98 -14.59
C VAL A 196 -7.08 7.27 -13.89
N ILE A 197 -5.97 6.77 -14.44
CA ILE A 197 -4.64 6.82 -13.84
C ILE A 197 -3.73 7.67 -14.71
N ARG A 198 -3.11 8.68 -14.08
CA ARG A 198 -2.23 9.63 -14.77
C ARG A 198 -0.87 9.02 -15.06
N VAL A 199 -0.41 9.23 -16.28
CA VAL A 199 0.86 8.67 -16.77
C VAL A 199 1.69 9.69 -17.54
N LEU A 200 3.00 9.54 -17.42
CA LEU A 200 3.96 10.13 -18.35
C LEU A 200 4.19 9.16 -19.51
N GLU A 201 4.45 9.69 -20.71
CA GLU A 201 4.87 8.87 -21.84
C GLU A 201 6.17 8.12 -21.51
N GLY A 202 6.21 6.84 -21.87
CA GLY A 202 7.39 6.01 -21.72
C GLY A 202 8.40 6.28 -22.82
N LYS A 203 9.67 5.94 -22.58
CA LYS A 203 10.76 6.11 -23.56
C LYS A 203 10.46 5.44 -24.91
N GLN A 204 9.69 4.35 -24.91
CA GLN A 204 9.33 3.60 -26.11
C GLN A 204 7.94 3.98 -26.67
N PHE A 205 7.27 5.01 -26.15
CA PHE A 205 5.94 5.42 -26.59
C PHE A 205 5.86 5.68 -28.11
N GLY A 206 6.89 6.31 -28.69
CA GLY A 206 6.98 6.57 -30.12
C GLY A 206 7.05 5.34 -31.03
N PHE A 207 7.36 4.16 -30.49
CA PHE A 207 7.48 2.90 -31.22
C PHE A 207 6.15 2.17 -31.40
N PHE A 208 5.09 2.57 -30.69
CA PHE A 208 3.74 2.03 -30.87
C PHE A 208 3.03 2.69 -32.06
N THR A 209 2.12 1.95 -32.71
CA THR A 209 1.28 2.49 -33.79
C THR A 209 0.41 3.64 -33.25
N GLU A 210 0.01 4.59 -34.10
CA GLU A 210 -0.84 5.70 -33.64
C GLU A 210 -2.19 5.19 -33.13
N GLU A 211 -2.74 4.15 -33.75
CA GLU A 211 -3.95 3.47 -33.26
C GLU A 211 -3.75 2.88 -31.85
N SER A 212 -2.61 2.25 -31.57
CA SER A 212 -2.31 1.70 -30.24
C SER A 212 -2.14 2.79 -29.19
N LYS A 213 -1.58 3.93 -29.56
CA LYS A 213 -1.48 5.09 -28.65
C LYS A 213 -2.86 5.64 -28.32
N THR A 214 -3.74 5.78 -29.31
CA THR A 214 -5.14 6.18 -29.11
C THR A 214 -5.85 5.18 -28.20
N ARG A 215 -5.76 3.86 -28.51
CA ARG A 215 -6.34 2.79 -27.69
C ARG A 215 -5.85 2.83 -26.24
N PHE A 216 -4.56 3.06 -26.02
CA PHE A 216 -3.98 3.12 -24.67
C PHE A 216 -4.61 4.21 -23.78
N TYR A 217 -5.02 5.35 -24.35
CA TYR A 217 -5.63 6.44 -23.60
C TYR A 217 -7.17 6.41 -23.59
N GLU A 218 -7.79 5.95 -24.68
CA GLU A 218 -9.25 5.99 -24.83
C GLU A 218 -9.97 4.73 -24.33
N GLU A 219 -9.31 3.58 -24.34
CA GLU A 219 -9.91 2.33 -23.90
C GLU A 219 -9.68 2.04 -22.42
N THR A 220 -10.46 1.08 -21.91
CA THR A 220 -10.29 0.55 -20.55
C THR A 220 -9.64 -0.82 -20.60
N PHE A 221 -8.72 -1.09 -19.67
CA PHE A 221 -8.10 -2.38 -19.52
C PHE A 221 -8.56 -3.07 -18.23
N ARG A 222 -8.95 -4.33 -18.32
CA ARG A 222 -9.36 -5.14 -17.18
C ARG A 222 -8.14 -5.69 -16.43
N VAL A 223 -8.08 -5.52 -15.12
CA VAL A 223 -7.08 -6.16 -14.26
C VAL A 223 -7.38 -7.65 -14.16
N THR A 224 -6.43 -8.49 -14.52
CA THR A 224 -6.62 -9.95 -14.56
C THR A 224 -6.36 -10.62 -13.21
N PRO A 225 -6.90 -11.83 -12.96
CA PRO A 225 -6.63 -12.62 -11.74
C PRO A 225 -5.15 -13.02 -11.53
N GLN A 226 -4.31 -12.95 -12.57
CA GLN A 226 -2.87 -13.23 -12.49
C GLN A 226 -2.06 -12.04 -11.93
N SER A 227 -2.73 -10.97 -11.51
CA SER A 227 -2.12 -9.76 -10.96
C SER A 227 -1.71 -9.96 -9.51
N ASP A 228 -0.49 -9.55 -9.17
CA ASP A 228 0.07 -9.66 -7.82
C ASP A 228 0.94 -8.44 -7.46
N ARG A 229 1.75 -8.55 -6.39
CA ARG A 229 2.67 -7.48 -5.97
C ARG A 229 3.84 -7.22 -6.94
N MET A 230 4.13 -8.14 -7.87
CA MET A 230 5.13 -7.91 -8.92
C MET A 230 4.58 -7.02 -10.02
N GLY A 231 3.34 -7.30 -10.43
CA GLY A 231 2.70 -6.48 -11.44
C GLY A 231 1.24 -6.83 -11.70
N TYR A 232 0.50 -5.82 -12.13
CA TYR A 232 -0.87 -5.98 -12.60
C TYR A 232 -0.86 -6.26 -14.08
N ARG A 233 -1.37 -7.44 -14.45
CA ARG A 233 -1.54 -7.86 -15.84
C ARG A 233 -2.90 -7.39 -16.31
N LEU A 234 -2.91 -6.58 -17.34
CA LEU A 234 -4.12 -5.97 -17.87
C LEU A 234 -4.58 -6.74 -19.12
N LYS A 235 -5.89 -6.71 -19.42
CA LYS A 235 -6.48 -7.28 -20.62
C LYS A 235 -7.38 -6.26 -21.29
N GLY A 236 -7.15 -6.01 -22.57
CA GLY A 236 -7.93 -5.11 -23.43
C GLY A 236 -7.61 -5.43 -24.89
N GLU A 237 -7.86 -4.48 -25.79
CA GLU A 237 -7.39 -4.62 -27.17
C GLU A 237 -5.85 -4.59 -27.22
N PRO A 238 -5.20 -5.52 -27.93
CA PRO A 238 -3.74 -5.62 -27.95
C PRO A 238 -3.06 -4.39 -28.57
N LEU A 239 -2.07 -3.85 -27.89
CA LEU A 239 -1.25 -2.74 -28.39
C LEU A 239 -0.11 -3.25 -29.27
N GLU A 240 0.09 -2.59 -30.39
CA GLU A 240 1.02 -2.99 -31.45
C GLU A 240 2.18 -2.00 -31.63
N LEU A 241 3.35 -2.56 -31.92
CA LEU A 241 4.52 -1.79 -32.33
C LEU A 241 4.49 -1.52 -33.84
N LYS A 242 5.08 -0.40 -34.27
CA LYS A 242 5.27 -0.05 -35.68
C LYS A 242 6.16 -1.05 -36.43
N ALA A 243 7.08 -1.69 -35.71
CA ALA A 243 7.96 -2.73 -36.21
C ALA A 243 8.39 -3.64 -35.04
N PRO A 244 8.83 -4.89 -35.30
CA PRO A 244 9.43 -5.73 -34.27
C PRO A 244 10.58 -5.01 -33.55
N LEU A 245 10.61 -5.12 -32.23
CA LEU A 245 11.60 -4.45 -31.38
C LEU A 245 12.26 -5.46 -30.45
N GLU A 246 13.57 -5.64 -30.62
CA GLU A 246 14.41 -6.30 -29.62
C GLU A 246 14.97 -5.24 -28.68
N MET A 247 14.77 -5.42 -27.37
CA MET A 247 15.36 -4.52 -26.37
C MET A 247 16.41 -5.23 -25.53
N VAL A 248 17.51 -4.52 -25.29
CA VAL A 248 18.40 -4.82 -24.16
C VAL A 248 17.62 -4.56 -22.86
N SER A 249 17.81 -5.40 -21.85
CA SER A 249 17.18 -5.21 -20.55
C SER A 249 17.58 -3.86 -19.96
N GLU A 250 16.60 -3.01 -19.66
CA GLU A 250 16.80 -1.71 -19.03
C GLU A 250 16.19 -1.67 -17.62
N ALA A 251 16.64 -0.74 -16.78
CA ALA A 251 16.07 -0.54 -15.46
C ALA A 251 14.58 -0.18 -15.52
N VAL A 252 13.82 -0.65 -14.54
CA VAL A 252 12.38 -0.37 -14.40
C VAL A 252 12.02 0.14 -13.02
N SER A 253 11.00 1.00 -12.96
CA SER A 253 10.53 1.68 -11.74
C SER A 253 9.10 1.29 -11.36
N PHE A 254 8.70 1.62 -10.14
CA PHE A 254 7.36 1.36 -9.64
C PHE A 254 6.40 2.21 -10.46
N GLY A 255 5.42 1.59 -11.12
CA GLY A 255 4.50 2.27 -12.03
C GLY A 255 4.91 2.21 -13.49
N THR A 256 6.03 1.55 -13.84
CA THR A 256 6.36 1.31 -15.26
C THR A 256 5.28 0.45 -15.90
N VAL A 257 4.76 0.88 -17.05
CA VAL A 257 3.79 0.12 -17.85
C VAL A 257 4.52 -0.49 -19.05
N GLN A 258 4.70 -1.81 -19.01
CA GLN A 258 5.33 -2.59 -20.07
C GLN A 258 4.30 -3.20 -21.01
N VAL A 259 4.63 -3.36 -22.28
CA VAL A 259 3.79 -4.09 -23.25
C VAL A 259 4.59 -5.27 -23.80
N PRO A 260 4.29 -6.52 -23.40
CA PRO A 260 4.90 -7.72 -23.97
C PRO A 260 4.41 -7.98 -25.41
N PRO A 261 4.95 -9.01 -26.10
CA PRO A 261 4.58 -9.33 -27.48
C PRO A 261 3.11 -9.67 -27.72
N ASP A 262 2.35 -10.03 -26.68
CA ASP A 262 0.92 -10.30 -26.76
C ASP A 262 0.05 -9.01 -26.73
N GLY A 263 0.70 -7.84 -26.67
CA GLY A 263 0.09 -6.52 -26.70
C GLY A 263 -0.65 -6.11 -25.42
N ASN A 264 -0.68 -6.96 -24.39
CA ASN A 264 -1.45 -6.71 -23.17
C ASN A 264 -0.58 -6.02 -22.10
N PRO A 265 -0.91 -4.80 -21.63
CA PRO A 265 -0.02 -4.08 -20.72
C PRO A 265 0.17 -4.75 -19.35
N ILE A 266 1.34 -4.55 -18.75
CA ILE A 266 1.68 -4.96 -17.38
C ILE A 266 2.17 -3.73 -16.61
N ILE A 267 1.48 -3.37 -15.53
CA ILE A 267 1.94 -2.34 -14.58
C ILE A 267 2.89 -3.01 -13.59
N LEU A 268 4.14 -2.55 -13.50
CA LEU A 268 5.13 -3.06 -12.56
C LEU A 268 4.99 -2.43 -11.16
N LEU A 269 4.94 -3.26 -10.11
CA LEU A 269 4.56 -2.85 -8.76
C LEU A 269 5.69 -3.01 -7.72
N ALA A 270 5.37 -3.13 -6.44
CA ALA A 270 6.34 -3.07 -5.34
C ALA A 270 7.43 -4.16 -5.43
N ASP A 271 7.05 -5.39 -5.82
CA ASP A 271 7.96 -6.54 -5.95
C ASP A 271 8.42 -6.79 -7.40
N ARG A 272 8.32 -5.78 -8.27
CA ARG A 272 8.81 -5.88 -9.66
C ARG A 272 10.31 -6.21 -9.73
N GLN A 273 10.70 -6.85 -10.81
CA GLN A 273 12.10 -7.02 -11.23
C GLN A 273 12.85 -5.68 -11.35
N THR A 274 14.18 -5.70 -11.18
CA THR A 274 15.01 -4.48 -11.29
C THR A 274 15.21 -4.02 -12.74
N THR A 275 15.22 -4.95 -13.68
CA THR A 275 15.37 -4.71 -15.12
C THR A 275 14.33 -5.47 -15.92
N GLY A 276 13.96 -4.98 -17.09
CA GLY A 276 13.04 -5.65 -18.00
C GLY A 276 13.35 -5.38 -19.47
N GLY A 277 12.99 -6.33 -20.33
CA GLY A 277 13.23 -6.28 -21.78
C GLY A 277 12.01 -5.93 -22.63
N TYR A 278 10.88 -5.55 -22.02
CA TYR A 278 9.66 -5.18 -22.77
C TYR A 278 9.55 -3.66 -22.95
N PRO A 279 9.06 -3.18 -24.11
CA PRO A 279 8.89 -1.76 -24.36
C PRO A 279 7.97 -1.14 -23.31
N ARG A 280 8.35 0.06 -22.84
CA ARG A 280 7.60 0.81 -21.84
C ARG A 280 6.81 1.88 -22.55
N ILE A 281 5.49 1.71 -22.57
CA ILE A 281 4.58 2.67 -23.19
C ILE A 281 4.37 3.89 -22.29
N ALA A 282 4.41 3.71 -20.97
CA ALA A 282 4.10 4.77 -20.01
C ALA A 282 4.75 4.54 -18.63
N HIS A 283 4.74 5.60 -17.81
CA HIS A 283 5.09 5.56 -16.39
C HIS A 283 3.98 6.22 -15.57
N ILE A 284 3.38 5.48 -14.63
CA ILE A 284 2.38 6.01 -13.70
C ILE A 284 3.05 6.99 -12.74
N ILE A 285 2.41 8.15 -12.54
CA ILE A 285 2.92 9.16 -11.62
C ILE A 285 2.86 8.65 -10.17
N SER A 286 3.80 9.09 -9.34
CA SER A 286 3.89 8.61 -7.95
C SER A 286 2.64 8.93 -7.10
N ALA A 287 1.89 9.98 -7.47
CA ALA A 287 0.66 10.38 -6.80
C ALA A 287 -0.49 9.37 -6.98
N ASP A 288 -0.48 8.59 -8.06
CA ASP A 288 -1.57 7.66 -8.42
C ASP A 288 -1.26 6.21 -8.05
N LEU A 289 0.01 5.88 -7.73
CA LEU A 289 0.41 4.53 -7.30
C LEU A 289 -0.43 3.98 -6.12
N PRO A 290 -0.77 4.76 -5.07
CA PRO A 290 -1.69 4.33 -4.03
C PRO A 290 -3.04 3.86 -4.58
N ILE A 291 -3.60 4.57 -5.56
CA ILE A 291 -4.89 4.23 -6.17
C ILE A 291 -4.76 2.94 -6.99
N VAL A 292 -3.71 2.83 -7.81
CA VAL A 292 -3.41 1.61 -8.60
C VAL A 292 -3.34 0.38 -7.71
N SER A 293 -2.66 0.49 -6.57
CA SER A 293 -2.51 -0.62 -5.63
C SER A 293 -3.81 -1.07 -4.96
N GLN A 294 -4.92 -0.37 -5.17
CA GLN A 294 -6.20 -0.70 -4.57
C GLN A 294 -7.14 -1.39 -5.57
N ILE A 295 -6.84 -1.33 -6.87
CA ILE A 295 -7.65 -1.95 -7.93
C ILE A 295 -7.64 -3.47 -7.77
N MET A 296 -8.83 -4.08 -7.81
CA MET A 296 -9.04 -5.52 -7.68
C MET A 296 -9.02 -6.23 -9.04
N PRO A 297 -8.63 -7.51 -9.09
CA PRO A 297 -8.90 -8.34 -10.26
C PRO A 297 -10.38 -8.31 -10.66
N GLY A 298 -10.63 -8.11 -11.96
CA GLY A 298 -11.96 -7.94 -12.52
C GLY A 298 -12.40 -6.48 -12.69
N GLU A 299 -11.78 -5.54 -11.97
CA GLU A 299 -11.99 -4.10 -12.21
C GLU A 299 -11.21 -3.63 -13.44
N HIS A 300 -11.51 -2.41 -13.89
CA HIS A 300 -10.90 -1.81 -15.07
C HIS A 300 -10.03 -0.62 -14.67
N VAL A 301 -9.15 -0.20 -15.57
CA VAL A 301 -8.32 1.00 -15.44
C VAL A 301 -8.24 1.68 -16.79
N GLN A 302 -8.23 3.02 -16.77
CA GLN A 302 -7.95 3.84 -17.94
C GLN A 302 -6.71 4.69 -17.66
N PHE A 303 -6.01 5.13 -18.71
CA PHE A 303 -4.85 5.99 -18.58
C PHE A 303 -5.10 7.37 -19.17
N GLU A 304 -4.57 8.41 -18.53
CA GLU A 304 -4.56 9.76 -19.07
C GLU A 304 -3.14 10.34 -19.06
N PRO A 305 -2.70 11.02 -20.13
CA PRO A 305 -1.39 11.63 -20.16
C PRO A 305 -1.35 12.88 -19.29
N VAL A 306 -0.22 13.10 -18.61
CA VAL A 306 0.08 14.36 -17.91
C VAL A 306 1.48 14.85 -18.26
N SER A 307 1.73 16.14 -18.06
CA SER A 307 3.08 16.69 -18.15
C SER A 307 3.92 16.31 -16.93
N LEU A 308 5.25 16.37 -17.08
CA LEU A 308 6.18 16.18 -15.96
C LEU A 308 5.93 17.23 -14.86
N GLN A 309 5.65 18.48 -15.25
CA GLN A 309 5.38 19.57 -14.31
C GLN A 309 4.13 19.30 -13.46
N GLU A 310 3.05 18.80 -14.05
CA GLU A 310 1.84 18.41 -13.32
C GLU A 310 2.12 17.23 -12.37
N ALA A 311 2.86 16.23 -12.85
CA ALA A 311 3.24 15.07 -12.04
C ALA A 311 4.06 15.47 -10.79
N GLU A 312 5.01 16.39 -10.96
CA GLU A 312 5.81 16.94 -9.86
C GLU A 312 4.96 17.77 -8.89
N ALA A 313 4.08 18.63 -9.40
CA ALA A 313 3.19 19.44 -8.57
C ALA A 313 2.29 18.56 -7.66
N LEU A 314 1.71 17.50 -8.23
CA LEU A 314 0.89 16.53 -7.48
C LEU A 314 1.70 15.75 -6.44
N ALA A 315 2.96 15.42 -6.75
CA ALA A 315 3.84 14.76 -5.78
C ALA A 315 4.16 15.70 -4.60
N ILE A 316 4.46 16.97 -4.89
CA ILE A 316 4.73 18.00 -3.87
C ILE A 316 3.49 18.25 -3.00
N GLU A 317 2.31 18.41 -3.60
CA GLU A 317 1.05 18.62 -2.89
C GLU A 317 0.77 17.47 -1.90
N ARG A 318 0.98 16.23 -2.33
CA ARG A 318 0.82 15.05 -1.46
C ARG A 318 1.76 15.08 -0.25
N GLU A 319 3.04 15.41 -0.46
CA GLU A 319 4.01 15.52 0.63
C GLU A 319 3.68 16.68 1.58
N GLN A 320 3.16 17.80 1.06
CA GLN A 320 2.66 18.91 1.88
C GLN A 320 1.48 18.45 2.76
N HIS A 321 0.50 17.75 2.20
CA HIS A 321 -0.62 17.21 2.98
C HIS A 321 -0.17 16.24 4.09
N ILE A 322 0.83 15.39 3.84
CA ILE A 322 1.39 14.49 4.85
C ILE A 322 2.12 15.29 5.94
N LYS A 323 2.90 16.31 5.57
CA LYS A 323 3.60 17.20 6.51
C LYS A 323 2.61 18.00 7.37
N GLU A 324 1.52 18.48 6.79
CA GLU A 324 0.43 19.13 7.52
C GLU A 324 -0.20 18.18 8.53
N LEU A 325 -0.52 16.95 8.13
CA LEU A 325 -1.06 15.95 9.06
C LEU A 325 -0.08 15.68 10.20
N LYS A 326 1.20 15.46 9.91
CA LYS A 326 2.25 15.23 10.91
C LYS A 326 2.31 16.37 11.93
N THR A 327 2.13 17.61 11.48
CA THR A 327 2.11 18.79 12.34
C THR A 327 0.84 18.87 13.18
N ARG A 328 -0.34 18.64 12.56
CA ARG A 328 -1.63 18.60 13.25
C ARG A 328 -1.69 17.52 14.32
N MET A 329 -1.16 16.33 14.03
CA MET A 329 -1.06 15.23 15.00
C MET A 329 -0.23 15.62 16.22
N LYS A 330 0.90 16.31 16.02
CA LYS A 330 1.68 16.82 17.16
C LYS A 330 0.89 17.84 17.98
N MET A 331 0.21 18.79 17.33
CA MET A 331 -0.57 19.81 18.04
C MET A 331 -1.73 19.17 18.82
N GLU A 332 -2.56 18.36 18.17
CA GLU A 332 -3.74 17.71 18.76
C GLU A 332 -3.45 16.96 20.07
N TRP A 333 -2.27 16.34 20.17
CA TRP A 333 -1.91 15.50 21.32
C TRP A 333 -0.95 16.17 22.31
N LEU A 334 -0.22 17.23 21.92
CA LEU A 334 0.72 17.91 22.82
C LEU A 334 0.17 19.19 23.44
N THR A 335 -0.89 19.79 22.88
CA THR A 335 -1.68 20.86 23.52
C THR A 335 -2.78 20.23 24.35
#